data_AF-A0A3S9E2M4-F1
#
_entry.id   AF-A0A3S9E2M4-F1
#
_cell.length_a   1.000
_cell.length_b   1.000
_cell.length_c   1.000
_cell.angle_alpha   90.00
_cell.angle_beta   90.00
_cell.angle_gamma   90.00
#
_symmetry.space_group_name_H-M   'P 1'
#
loop_
_entity.id
_entity.type
_entity.pdbx_description
1 polymer ?
#
loop_
_entity_poly.entity_id
_entity_poly.type
_entity_poly.pdbx_seq_one_letter_code
_entity_poly.pdbx_strand_id
1 'polypeptide(L)'
;MFYPGQCLGPCEIDVLARVCRTVCQERGLSLQSIEAERTAAHLLKLFMNGLTGEEELLDAERNRAVRISYSTAPLACTAAGQLAGAAAS
;
A
#
# COMPACT_ATOMS: atom_id res chain seq x y z
N MET A 1 7.23 17.59 -5.38
CA MET A 1 8.36 18.45 -5.76
C MET A 1 9.45 17.51 -6.25
N PHE A 2 9.72 17.47 -7.56
CA PHE A 2 10.86 16.72 -8.10
C PHE A 2 12.13 17.45 -7.67
N TYR A 3 13.10 16.75 -7.08
CA TYR A 3 14.45 17.30 -6.93
C TYR A 3 15.17 17.06 -8.27
N PRO A 4 15.54 18.12 -9.02
CA PRO A 4 16.29 17.94 -10.26
C PRO A 4 17.69 17.42 -9.92
N GLY A 5 18.09 16.28 -10.51
CA GLY A 5 19.49 15.85 -10.54
C GLY A 5 19.86 14.57 -9.78
N GLN A 6 18.93 13.92 -9.07
CA GLN A 6 19.19 12.58 -8.53
C GLN A 6 18.80 11.51 -9.55
N CYS A 7 19.80 11.00 -10.25
CA CYS A 7 19.67 9.81 -11.08
C CYS A 7 19.74 8.56 -10.20
N LEU A 8 18.89 7.57 -10.47
CA LEU A 8 19.05 6.24 -9.88
C LEU A 8 20.23 5.54 -10.55
N GLY A 9 21.12 4.97 -9.74
CA GLY A 9 22.12 4.04 -10.24
C GLY A 9 21.54 2.65 -10.47
N PRO A 10 22.35 1.72 -11.01
CA PRO A 10 21.91 0.36 -11.31
C PRO A 10 21.42 -0.39 -10.07
N CYS A 11 22.12 -0.24 -8.94
CA CYS A 11 21.77 -0.89 -7.68
C CYS A 11 20.41 -0.42 -7.17
N GLU A 12 20.12 0.88 -7.23
CA GLU A 12 18.83 1.43 -6.82
C GLU A 12 17.69 0.94 -7.72
N ILE A 13 17.93 0.87 -9.03
CA ILE A 13 16.95 0.33 -10.00
C ILE A 13 16.65 -1.15 -9.68
N ASP A 14 17.67 -1.94 -9.35
CA ASP A 14 17.51 -3.35 -9.02
C ASP A 14 16.69 -3.55 -7.73
N VAL A 15 16.92 -2.74 -6.70
CA VAL A 15 16.12 -2.75 -5.46
C VAL A 15 14.66 -2.44 -5.79
N LEU A 16 14.39 -1.34 -6.50
CA LEU A 16 13.03 -0.93 -6.87
C LEU A 16 12.33 -1.99 -7.72
N ALA A 17 13.05 -2.62 -8.65
CA ALA A 17 12.51 -3.69 -9.49
C ALA A 17 12.15 -4.94 -8.67
N ARG A 18 13.01 -5.36 -7.73
CA ARG A 18 12.72 -6.48 -6.83
C ARG A 18 11.50 -6.21 -5.97
N VAL A 19 11.45 -5.07 -5.30
CA VAL A 19 10.31 -4.68 -4.45
C VAL A 19 9.02 -4.65 -5.26
N CYS A 20 9.04 -4.01 -6.44
CA CYS A 20 7.85 -3.92 -7.30
C CYS A 20 7.32 -5.31 -7.71
N ARG A 21 8.22 -6.23 -8.11
CA ARG A 21 7.84 -7.61 -8.45
C ARG A 21 7.25 -8.35 -7.27
N THR A 22 7.87 -8.25 -6.10
CA THR A 22 7.39 -8.88 -4.87
C THR A 22 5.99 -8.38 -4.51
N VAL A 23 5.77 -7.06 -4.52
CA VAL A 23 4.45 -6.48 -4.21
C VAL A 23 3.40 -6.89 -5.25
N CYS A 24 3.75 -6.89 -6.54
CA CYS A 24 2.81 -7.32 -7.58
C CYS A 24 2.44 -8.80 -7.42
N GLN A 25 3.41 -9.66 -7.10
CA GLN A 25 3.17 -11.08 -6.84
C GLN A 25 2.30 -11.30 -5.61
N GLU A 26 2.56 -10.59 -4.51
CA GLU A 26 1.73 -10.65 -3.28
C GLU A 26 0.27 -10.22 -3.54
N ARG A 27 0.06 -9.29 -4.47
CA ARG A 27 -1.25 -8.77 -4.83
C ARG A 27 -1.91 -9.47 -6.01
N GLY A 28 -1.25 -10.45 -6.64
CA GLY A 28 -1.73 -11.13 -7.84
C GLY A 28 -1.86 -10.20 -9.06
N LEU A 29 -1.07 -9.13 -9.13
CA LEU A 29 -1.11 -8.14 -10.21
C LEU A 29 -0.15 -8.52 -11.35
N SER A 30 -0.56 -8.22 -12.58
CA SER A 30 0.35 -8.24 -13.73
C SER A 30 1.26 -7.02 -13.69
N LEU A 31 2.56 -7.20 -13.99
CA LEU A 31 3.53 -6.10 -14.07
C LEU A 31 3.18 -5.05 -15.15
N GLN A 32 2.33 -5.41 -16.11
CA GLN A 32 1.86 -4.50 -17.16
C GLN A 32 0.54 -3.80 -16.78
N SER A 33 0.02 -4.02 -15.56
CA SER A 33 -1.22 -3.38 -15.14
C SER A 33 -0.98 -1.94 -14.70
N ILE A 34 -2.01 -1.10 -14.84
CA ILE A 34 -2.02 0.26 -14.32
C ILE A 34 -1.76 0.27 -12.81
N GLU A 35 -2.20 -0.75 -12.07
CA GLU A 35 -1.90 -0.84 -10.63
C GLU A 35 -0.42 -1.09 -10.35
N ALA A 36 0.25 -1.92 -11.16
CA ALA A 36 1.70 -2.13 -11.05
C ALA A 36 2.47 -0.83 -11.32
N GLU A 37 2.07 -0.05 -12.33
CA GLU A 37 2.65 1.27 -12.59
C GLU A 37 2.47 2.23 -11.40
N ARG A 38 1.28 2.24 -10.78
CA ARG A 38 1.02 3.06 -9.59
C ARG A 38 1.86 2.63 -8.39
N THR A 39 2.08 1.33 -8.22
CA THR A 39 2.99 0.80 -7.21
C THR A 39 4.43 1.23 -7.49
N ALA A 40 4.92 1.09 -8.72
CA ALA A 40 6.26 1.54 -9.10
C ALA A 40 6.48 3.04 -8.85
N ALA A 41 5.52 3.88 -9.24
CA ALA A 41 5.57 5.32 -9.00
C ALA A 41 5.59 5.67 -7.50
N HIS A 42 4.85 4.91 -6.68
CA HIS A 42 4.84 5.11 -5.24
C HIS A 42 6.17 4.69 -4.60
N LEU A 43 6.74 3.55 -4.98
CA LEU A 43 8.05 3.09 -4.53
C LEU A 43 9.15 4.09 -4.88
N LEU A 44 9.13 4.62 -6.11
CA LEU A 44 10.06 5.67 -6.54
C LEU A 44 9.95 6.91 -5.64
N LYS A 45 8.72 7.33 -5.31
CA LYS A 45 8.50 8.46 -4.41
C LYS A 45 9.05 8.19 -3.01
N LEU A 46 8.85 7.00 -2.45
CA LEU A 46 9.40 6.63 -1.13
C LEU A 46 10.93 6.67 -1.15
N PHE A 47 11.53 6.12 -2.20
CA PHE A 47 12.97 6.11 -2.40
C PHE A 47 13.56 7.51 -2.46
N MET A 48 12.96 8.40 -3.25
CA MET A 48 13.38 9.79 -3.33
C MET A 48 13.19 10.58 -2.02
N ASN A 49 12.34 10.10 -1.11
CA ASN A 49 12.18 10.68 0.23
C ASN A 49 13.13 10.08 1.27
N GLY A 50 14.05 9.18 0.85
CA GLY A 50 15.09 8.62 1.70
C GLY A 50 14.84 7.19 2.19
N LEU A 51 13.71 6.55 1.85
CA LEU A 51 13.50 5.13 2.13
C LEU A 51 14.21 4.27 1.09
N THR A 52 15.44 3.84 1.39
CA THR A 52 16.27 3.10 0.44
C THR A 52 16.35 1.60 0.72
N GLY A 53 15.92 1.16 1.91
CA GLY A 53 15.91 -0.25 2.29
C GLY A 53 14.82 -1.05 1.58
N GLU A 54 15.18 -2.25 1.11
CA GLU A 54 14.25 -3.17 0.43
C GLU A 54 13.08 -3.58 1.33
N GLU A 55 13.37 -3.96 2.58
CA GLU A 55 12.34 -4.32 3.58
C GLU A 55 11.48 -3.12 3.97
N GLU A 56 12.09 -1.94 4.17
CA GLU A 56 11.35 -0.72 4.54
C GLU A 56 10.35 -0.31 3.44
N LEU A 57 10.75 -0.45 2.18
CA LEU A 57 9.88 -0.18 1.03
C LEU A 57 8.73 -1.18 0.93
N LEU A 58 8.99 -2.47 1.19
CA LEU A 58 7.95 -3.50 1.24
C LEU A 58 6.94 -3.22 2.35
N ASP A 59 7.43 -2.91 3.55
CA ASP A 59 6.56 -2.62 4.70
C ASP A 59 5.72 -1.36 4.49
N ALA A 60 6.31 -0.32 3.91
CA ALA A 60 5.58 0.89 3.54
C ALA A 60 4.44 0.61 2.55
N GLU A 61 4.68 -0.24 1.54
CA GLU A 61 3.69 -0.56 0.52
C GLU A 61 2.61 -1.53 1.04
N ARG A 62 2.95 -2.46 1.93
CA ARG A 62 1.98 -3.30 2.65
C ARG A 62 1.09 -2.46 3.57
N ASN A 63 1.69 -1.56 4.35
CA ASN A 63 0.95 -0.67 5.24
C ASN A 63 0.01 0.24 4.46
N ARG A 64 0.43 0.73 3.28
CA ARG A 64 -0.43 1.50 2.38
C ARG A 64 -1.71 0.77 1.98
N ALA A 65 -1.64 -0.54 1.68
CA ALA A 65 -2.83 -1.33 1.36
C ALA A 65 -3.81 -1.37 2.54
N VAL A 66 -3.30 -1.59 3.75
CA VAL A 66 -4.09 -1.54 4.99
C VAL A 66 -4.75 -0.17 5.16
N ARG A 67 -4.05 0.92 4.79
CA ARG A 67 -4.61 2.28 4.86
C ARG A 67 -5.78 2.53 3.92
N ILE A 68 -5.73 1.98 2.72
CA ILE A 68 -6.84 2.08 1.77
C ILE A 68 -8.02 1.23 2.26
N SER A 69 -7.76 0.05 2.84
CA SER A 69 -8.81 -0.82 3.37
C SER A 69 -9.61 -0.19 4.52
N TYR A 70 -8.95 0.48 5.48
CA TYR A 70 -9.69 1.16 6.55
C TYR A 70 -10.34 2.47 6.10
N SER A 71 -9.78 3.15 5.10
CA SER A 71 -10.32 4.43 4.59
C SER A 71 -11.57 4.26 3.73
N THR A 72 -11.83 3.03 3.25
CA THR A 72 -13.00 2.68 2.42
C THR A 72 -13.99 1.78 3.17
N ALA A 73 -13.89 1.70 4.51
CA ALA A 73 -14.99 1.20 5.31
C ALA A 73 -15.99 2.35 5.51
N PRO A 74 -17.24 2.27 5.00
CA PRO A 74 -18.28 3.13 5.52
C PRO A 74 -18.38 2.83 7.03
N LEU A 75 -18.32 3.88 7.84
CA LEU A 75 -18.66 3.84 9.27
C LEU A 75 -20.11 3.38 9.41
N ALA A 76 -20.37 2.08 9.31
CA ALA A 76 -21.60 1.48 9.78
C ALA A 76 -21.50 1.41 11.30
N CYS A 77 -21.83 2.52 11.96
CA CYS A 77 -22.23 2.53 13.36
C CYS A 77 -23.53 1.72 13.48
N THR A 78 -23.44 0.40 13.55
CA THR A 78 -24.56 -0.44 13.96
C THR A 78 -24.50 -0.57 15.47
N ALA A 79 -25.09 0.42 16.16
CA ALA A 79 -25.42 0.29 17.58
C ALA A 79 -26.55 -0.74 17.72
N ALA A 80 -26.19 -2.01 17.81
CA ALA A 80 -27.12 -3.10 18.17
C ALA A 80 -27.42 -3.04 19.66
N GLY A 81 -28.30 -2.11 20.05
CA GLY A 81 -28.96 -2.09 21.35
C GLY A 81 -30.39 -2.61 21.22
N GLN A 82 -30.55 -3.91 20.99
CA GLN A 82 -31.85 -4.60 21.13
C GLN A 82 -31.65 -5.80 22.06
N LEU A 83 -31.74 -5.54 23.36
CA LEU A 83 -32.10 -6.57 24.32
C LEU A 83 -33.62 -6.72 24.30
N ALA A 84 -34.04 -7.83 23.71
CA ALA A 84 -35.37 -8.39 23.84
C ALA A 84 -35.66 -8.76 25.30
N GLY A 85 -36.90 -8.55 25.72
CA GLY A 85 -37.38 -8.95 27.05
C GLY A 85 -38.88 -8.70 27.19
N ALA A 86 -39.69 -9.34 26.35
CA ALA A 86 -41.13 -9.46 26.52
C ALA A 86 -41.45 -10.73 27.31
N ALA A 87 -42.14 -10.59 28.45
CA ALA A 87 -43.03 -11.57 29.08
C ALA A 87 -43.84 -10.78 30.12
N ALA A 88 -45.11 -10.43 29.90
CA ALA A 88 -46.28 -11.31 29.99
C ALA A 88 -46.39 -12.00 31.36
N SER A 89 -47.02 -11.31 32.33
CA SER A 89 -48.19 -11.76 33.10
C SER A 89 -48.53 -10.76 34.21
#